data_AF-A0AAD4BZ11-F1
#
_entry.id   AF-A0AAD4BZ11-F1
#
_cell.length_a   1.000
_cell.length_b   1.000
_cell.length_c   1.000
_cell.angle_alpha   90.00
_cell.angle_beta   90.00
_cell.angle_gamma   90.00
#
_symmetry.space_group_name_H-M   'P 1'
#
loop_
_entity.id
_entity.type
_entity.pdbx_description
1 polymer ?
#
loop_
_entity_poly.entity_id
_entity_poly.type
_entity_poly.pdbx_seq_one_letter_code
_entity_poly.pdbx_strand_id
1 'polypeptide(L)'
;VRSLRKMKDAAPFLHPVDPVALNIPHYPTIVKNSMDLGSIERKLMSSNPQKPDPNPNNPRYNNADEFIVDVRLIFTNCLTFNGLDHAISLNAGKHVESVFDKQIKNLP
;
A
#
# COMPACT_ATOMS: atom_id res chain seq x y z
N VAL A 1 -1.14 6.60 7.02
CA VAL A 1 -1.86 5.37 6.57
C VAL A 1 -3.32 5.30 7.02
N ARG A 2 -3.66 5.52 8.31
CA ARG A 2 -5.06 5.42 8.80
C ARG A 2 -6.05 6.33 8.07
N SER A 3 -5.64 7.55 7.73
CA SER A 3 -6.43 8.49 6.92
C SER A 3 -6.71 7.96 5.52
N LEU A 4 -5.68 7.43 4.83
CA LEU A 4 -5.80 6.83 3.50
C LEU A 4 -6.81 5.68 3.49
N ARG A 5 -6.74 4.78 4.48
CA ARG A 5 -7.66 3.62 4.60
C ARG A 5 -9.14 3.99 4.74
N LYS A 6 -9.44 5.20 5.21
CA LYS A 6 -10.83 5.70 5.35
C LYS A 6 -11.39 6.30 4.06
N MET A 7 -10.56 6.52 3.04
CA MET A 7 -11.01 7.05 1.77
C MET A 7 -11.88 6.00 1.07
N LYS A 8 -13.00 6.43 0.46
CA LYS A 8 -13.85 5.54 -0.34
C LYS A 8 -13.07 4.85 -1.46
N ASP A 9 -12.15 5.60 -2.07
CA ASP A 9 -11.31 5.14 -3.17
C ASP A 9 -10.16 4.23 -2.73
N ALA A 10 -9.94 4.03 -1.42
CA ALA A 10 -8.90 3.14 -0.93
C ALA A 10 -9.31 1.66 -0.94
N ALA A 11 -10.59 1.34 -1.19
CA ALA A 11 -11.12 -0.01 -1.13
C ALA A 11 -10.28 -1.07 -1.87
N PRO A 12 -9.77 -0.83 -3.10
CA PRO A 12 -8.93 -1.81 -3.82
C PRO A 12 -7.56 -2.07 -3.17
N PHE A 13 -7.13 -1.22 -2.24
CA PHE A 13 -5.78 -1.24 -1.64
C PHE A 13 -5.80 -1.62 -0.15
N LEU A 14 -6.96 -1.98 0.41
CA LEU A 14 -7.08 -2.28 1.84
C LEU A 14 -6.48 -3.64 2.23
N HIS A 15 -6.46 -4.58 1.28
CA HIS A 15 -6.05 -5.97 1.47
C HIS A 15 -5.16 -6.43 0.31
N PRO A 16 -4.36 -7.49 0.50
CA PRO A 16 -3.62 -8.09 -0.61
C PRO A 16 -4.56 -8.41 -1.77
N VAL A 17 -4.08 -8.19 -3.00
CA VAL A 17 -4.80 -8.61 -4.20
C VAL A 17 -4.94 -10.12 -4.18
N ASP A 18 -6.16 -10.62 -4.34
CA ASP A 18 -6.46 -12.04 -4.50
C ASP A 18 -6.61 -12.36 -6.00
N PRO A 19 -5.59 -12.97 -6.63
CA PRO A 19 -5.62 -13.23 -8.07
C PRO A 19 -6.68 -14.26 -8.47
N VAL A 20 -7.08 -15.14 -7.56
CA VAL A 20 -8.07 -16.19 -7.81
C VAL A 20 -9.46 -15.58 -7.76
N ALA A 21 -9.78 -14.84 -6.69
CA ALA A 21 -11.09 -14.21 -6.52
C ALA A 21 -11.40 -13.17 -7.62
N LEU A 22 -10.36 -12.49 -8.11
CA LEU A 22 -10.48 -11.49 -9.19
C LEU A 22 -10.31 -12.08 -10.60
N ASN A 23 -10.07 -13.39 -10.72
CA ASN A 23 -9.83 -14.08 -11.99
C ASN A 23 -8.71 -13.45 -12.84
N ILE A 24 -7.60 -13.10 -12.18
CA ILE A 24 -6.39 -12.50 -12.77
C ILE A 24 -5.15 -13.34 -12.45
N PRO A 25 -5.08 -14.61 -12.89
CA PRO A 25 -4.05 -15.56 -12.45
C PRO A 25 -2.60 -15.13 -12.77
N HIS A 26 -2.43 -14.21 -13.71
CA HIS A 26 -1.13 -13.65 -14.11
C HIS A 26 -0.66 -12.50 -13.20
N TYR A 27 -1.45 -12.06 -12.22
CA TYR A 27 -1.04 -10.98 -11.30
C TYR A 27 0.33 -11.24 -10.63
N PRO A 28 0.62 -12.44 -10.07
CA PRO A 28 1.93 -12.70 -9.45
C PRO A 28 3.08 -12.80 -10.47
N THR A 29 2.78 -13.00 -11.76
CA THR A 29 3.81 -13.02 -12.81
C THR A 29 4.22 -11.61 -13.22
N ILE A 30 3.38 -10.61 -13.00
CA ILE A 30 3.64 -9.20 -13.30
C ILE A 30 4.09 -8.44 -12.05
N VAL A 31 3.31 -8.52 -10.97
CA VAL A 31 3.60 -7.84 -9.69
C VAL A 31 4.42 -8.77 -8.81
N LYS A 32 5.72 -8.51 -8.71
CA LYS A 32 6.67 -9.34 -7.97
C LYS A 32 6.68 -9.07 -6.47
N ASN A 33 6.46 -7.82 -6.08
CA ASN A 33 6.45 -7.39 -4.70
C ASN A 33 5.07 -6.82 -4.39
N SER A 34 4.13 -7.65 -3.96
CA SER A 34 2.78 -7.21 -3.60
C SER A 34 2.80 -6.32 -2.36
N MET A 35 1.95 -5.30 -2.32
CA MET A 35 1.77 -4.45 -1.15
C MET A 35 0.33 -3.95 -1.05
N ASP A 36 -0.14 -3.69 0.18
CA ASP A 36 -1.46 -3.18 0.51
C ASP A 36 -1.43 -2.38 1.82
N LEU A 37 -2.44 -1.51 2.03
CA LEU A 37 -2.51 -0.63 3.20
C LEU A 37 -2.69 -1.38 4.52
N GLY A 38 -3.26 -2.58 4.50
CA GLY A 38 -3.39 -3.43 5.68
C GLY A 38 -2.03 -4.00 6.11
N SER A 39 -1.22 -4.47 5.16
CA SER A 39 0.16 -4.91 5.40
C SER A 39 1.04 -3.77 5.90
N ILE A 40 0.93 -2.59 5.29
CA ILE A 40 1.66 -1.39 5.74
C ILE A 40 1.28 -0.99 7.16
N GLU A 41 -0.02 -1.03 7.51
CA GLU A 41 -0.46 -0.69 8.87
C GLU A 41 0.10 -1.67 9.90
N ARG A 42 0.05 -2.98 9.62
CA ARG A 42 0.64 -4.00 10.52
C ARG A 42 2.14 -3.76 10.71
N LYS A 43 2.89 -3.61 9.61
CA LYS A 43 4.34 -3.33 9.66
C LYS A 43 4.64 -2.06 10.44
N LEU A 44 3.86 -1.00 10.25
CA LEU A 44 4.00 0.27 11.00
C LEU A 44 3.71 0.09 12.49
N MET A 45 2.68 -0.66 12.86
CA MET A 45 2.38 -0.98 14.26
C MET A 45 3.52 -1.77 14.91
N SER A 46 4.09 -2.75 14.21
CA SER A 46 5.25 -3.51 14.68
C SER A 46 6.52 -2.66 14.80
N SER A 47 6.58 -1.51 14.13
CA SER A 47 7.71 -0.58 14.18
C SER A 47 7.65 0.39 15.35
N ASN A 48 6.58 0.38 16.16
CA ASN A 48 6.39 1.35 17.24
C ASN A 48 7.42 1.13 18.37
N PRO A 49 8.35 2.08 18.62
CA PRO A 49 9.37 1.91 19.66
C PRO A 49 8.79 1.96 21.08
N GLN A 50 7.64 2.62 21.28
CA GLN A 50 6.97 2.70 22.58
C GLN A 50 6.17 1.43 22.90
N LYS A 51 5.82 0.65 21.87
CA LYS A 51 5.07 -0.60 22.00
C LYS A 51 5.61 -1.61 21.00
N PRO A 52 6.81 -2.17 21.24
CA PRO A 52 7.43 -3.10 20.33
C PRO A 52 6.57 -4.35 20.22
N ASP A 53 6.33 -4.81 18.99
CA ASP A 53 5.70 -6.10 18.75
C ASP A 53 6.58 -7.23 19.34
N PRO A 54 6.02 -8.15 20.13
CA PRO A 54 6.79 -9.21 20.79
C PRO A 54 7.35 -10.26 19.81
N ASN A 55 6.82 -10.36 18.58
CA ASN A 55 7.33 -11.29 17.59
C ASN A 55 8.48 -10.65 16.79
N PRO A 56 9.74 -11.11 16.95
CA PRO A 56 10.87 -10.54 16.21
C PRO A 56 10.81 -10.84 14.70
N ASN A 57 10.01 -11.82 14.28
CA ASN A 57 9.86 -12.19 12.87
C ASN A 57 8.84 -11.32 12.12
N ASN A 58 8.05 -10.50 12.82
CA ASN A 58 7.14 -9.57 12.16
C ASN A 58 7.94 -8.45 11.49
N PRO A 59 7.63 -8.08 10.24
CA PRO A 59 8.36 -7.06 9.52
C PRO A 59 8.22 -5.70 10.19
N ARG A 60 9.26 -4.87 10.09
CA ARG A 60 9.32 -3.53 10.66
C ARG A 60 9.94 -2.56 9.66
N TYR A 61 9.65 -1.28 9.87
CA TYR A 61 10.32 -0.18 9.23
C TYR A 61 11.45 0.30 10.13
N ASN A 62 12.64 0.45 9.55
CA ASN A 62 13.79 1.02 10.26
C ASN A 62 13.79 2.54 10.18
N ASN A 63 13.16 3.10 9.15
CA ASN A 63 13.07 4.53 8.90
C ASN A 63 11.79 4.87 8.11
N ALA A 64 11.52 6.18 7.97
CA ALA A 64 10.33 6.66 7.25
C ALA A 64 10.39 6.38 5.73
N ASP A 65 11.58 6.30 5.14
CA ASP A 65 11.73 6.09 3.70
C ASP A 65 11.25 4.70 3.29
N GLU A 66 11.55 3.66 4.08
CA GLU A 66 11.03 2.31 3.84
C GLU A 66 9.49 2.29 3.86
N PHE A 67 8.87 3.06 4.76
CA PHE A 67 7.41 3.22 4.78
C PHE A 67 6.88 3.93 3.53
N ILE A 68 7.55 4.99 3.10
CA ILE A 68 7.16 5.73 1.89
C ILE A 68 7.28 4.82 0.66
N VAL A 69 8.34 4.03 0.56
CA VAL A 69 8.54 3.05 -0.51
C VAL A 69 7.40 2.05 -0.57
N ASP A 70 7.01 1.44 0.56
CA ASP A 70 5.90 0.47 0.57
C ASP A 70 4.57 1.13 0.16
N VAL A 71 4.29 2.37 0.57
CA VAL A 71 3.07 3.07 0.14
C VAL A 71 3.11 3.35 -1.37
N ARG A 72 4.24 3.79 -1.92
CA ARG A 72 4.41 4.02 -3.36
C ARG A 72 4.30 2.75 -4.19
N LEU A 73 4.75 1.63 -3.62
CA LEU A 73 4.70 0.34 -4.27
C LEU A 73 3.26 -0.09 -4.56
N ILE A 74 2.28 0.25 -3.71
CA ILE A 74 0.85 0.01 -3.98
C ILE A 74 0.43 0.62 -5.32
N PHE A 75 0.73 1.91 -5.52
CA PHE A 75 0.30 2.64 -6.72
C PHE A 75 1.10 2.24 -7.95
N THR A 76 2.39 1.97 -7.78
CA THR A 76 3.26 1.47 -8.85
C THR A 76 2.80 0.10 -9.34
N ASN A 77 2.47 -0.82 -8.42
CA ASN A 77 1.92 -2.13 -8.77
C ASN A 77 0.56 -2.02 -9.46
N CYS A 78 -0.32 -1.17 -8.92
CA CYS A 78 -1.62 -0.88 -9.51
C CYS A 78 -1.45 -0.43 -10.97
N LEU A 79 -0.58 0.55 -11.21
CA LEU A 79 -0.34 1.06 -12.55
C LEU A 79 0.33 0.02 -13.47
N THR A 80 1.31 -0.73 -12.96
CA THR A 80 2.04 -1.76 -13.71
C THR A 80 1.11 -2.86 -14.19
N PHE A 81 0.19 -3.30 -13.34
CA PHE A 81 -0.74 -4.36 -13.67
C PHE A 81 -1.90 -3.89 -14.54
N ASN A 82 -2.54 -2.77 -14.17
CA ASN A 82 -3.78 -2.34 -14.82
C ASN A 82 -3.54 -1.44 -16.05
N GLY A 83 -2.39 -0.77 -16.15
CA GLY A 83 -2.12 0.24 -17.17
C GLY A 83 -2.65 1.64 -16.83
N LEU A 84 -2.21 2.64 -17.59
CA LEU A 84 -2.50 4.07 -17.37
C LEU A 84 -3.97 4.44 -17.54
N ASP A 85 -4.67 3.76 -18.45
CA ASP A 85 -6.05 4.12 -18.83
C ASP A 85 -7.13 3.34 -18.05
N HIS A 86 -6.72 2.40 -17.20
CA HIS A 86 -7.66 1.61 -16.44
C HIS A 86 -8.30 2.40 -15.29
N ALA A 87 -9.58 2.18 -15.04
CA ALA A 87 -10.36 2.94 -14.07
C ALA A 87 -9.77 2.87 -12.64
N ILE A 88 -9.21 1.73 -12.24
CA ILE A 88 -8.56 1.60 -10.92
C ILE A 88 -7.32 2.50 -10.84
N SER A 89 -6.48 2.52 -11.88
CA SER A 89 -5.29 3.38 -11.92
C SER A 89 -5.67 4.86 -11.92
N LEU A 90 -6.63 5.25 -12.78
CA LEU A 90 -7.03 6.64 -12.98
C LEU A 90 -7.77 7.24 -11.79
N ASN A 91 -8.69 6.48 -11.18
CA ASN A 91 -9.57 7.00 -10.15
C ASN A 91 -9.00 6.70 -8.76
N ALA A 92 -8.93 5.42 -8.41
CA ALA A 92 -8.54 5.00 -7.07
C ALA A 92 -7.05 5.26 -6.81
N GLY A 93 -6.17 4.80 -7.71
CA GLY A 93 -4.72 4.93 -7.58
C GLY A 93 -4.28 6.39 -7.46
N LYS A 94 -4.56 7.20 -8.48
CA LYS A 94 -4.16 8.62 -8.50
C LYS A 94 -4.75 9.43 -7.35
N HIS A 95 -6.00 9.18 -6.95
CA HIS A 95 -6.63 9.97 -5.88
C HIS A 95 -6.02 9.66 -4.51
N VAL A 96 -5.86 8.38 -4.16
CA VAL A 96 -5.25 7.98 -2.88
C VAL A 96 -3.77 8.39 -2.84
N GLU A 97 -3.05 8.28 -3.96
CA GLU A 97 -1.66 8.74 -4.08
C GLU A 97 -1.53 10.25 -3.87
N SER A 98 -2.37 11.07 -4.51
CA SER A 98 -2.38 12.53 -4.34
C SER A 98 -2.63 12.97 -2.88
N VAL A 99 -3.49 12.25 -2.16
CA VAL A 99 -3.70 12.51 -0.72
C VAL A 99 -2.48 12.11 0.10
N PHE A 100 -1.82 11.00 -0.24
CA PHE A 100 -0.56 10.61 0.39
C PHE A 100 0.55 11.65 0.16
N ASP A 101 0.70 12.15 -1.07
CA ASP A 101 1.68 13.19 -1.42
C ASP A 101 1.54 14.44 -0.56
N LYS A 102 0.30 14.87 -0.33
CA LYS A 102 0.00 16.01 0.53
C LYS A 102 0.34 15.73 1.99
N GLN A 103 0.15 14.49 2.47
CA GLN A 103 0.47 14.12 3.84
C GLN A 103 1.98 14.09 4.07
N ILE A 104 2.75 13.51 3.15
CA ILE A 104 4.21 13.39 3.33
C ILE A 104 4.94 14.73 3.25
N LYS A 105 4.43 15.69 2.46
CA LYS A 105 4.98 17.06 2.41
C LYS A 105 4.83 17.81 3.74
N ASN A 106 3.90 17.37 4.58
CA ASN A 106 3.62 17.95 5.89
C ASN A 106 4.08 17.03 7.04
N LEU A 107 4.91 16.01 6.75
CA LEU A 107 5.55 15.24 7.82
C LEU A 107 6.58 16.13 8.52
N PRO A 108 6.59 16.15 9.87
CA PRO A 108 7.55 16.91 10.65
C PRO A 108 8.98 16.36 10.53
#